data_AF-A0AAD9AAN3-F1
#
_entry.id   AF-A0AAD9AAN3-F1
#
_cell.length_a   1.000
_cell.length_b   1.000
_cell.length_c   1.000
_cell.angle_alpha   90.00
_cell.angle_beta   90.00
_cell.angle_gamma   90.00
#
_symmetry.space_group_name_H-M   'P 1'
#
loop_
_entity.id
_entity.type
_entity.pdbx_description
1 polymer ?
#
loop_
_entity_poly.entity_id
_entity_poly.type
_entity_poly.pdbx_seq_one_letter_code
_entity_poly.pdbx_strand_id
1 'polypeptide(L)'
;MKPTFITLVGLLASSVAAGPVPAEFGSGLSVRGNGGNGNTGKQSGAKGGNKGGNQAGGANNSTANAGGATGGATGGAAKAGNTTALVLPDGRIKQDATPENFNVLESVFKSAVVKGDGLVFSDVITFPQVEPSLFDKSTNTKAFAINIDDKSVFIPKGGEAQSNIRRADLLPSIRSQLNDVAVTGVRTMHFSIQRDATKPLNVTHDYQVMNLESKDFSFHQFDVRTGAENGNDIAIFGNSKATAKPQKIFSTPFGEGKFENFAIKMDFTANTMQVFHSTGTDPLKQVTEPVQNDMAGLGEYHFSLQKNPVGTAAQPTGIKEAIIFGGIFMEDSTNGQVTLQ
;
A
#
# COMPACT_ATOMS: atom_id res chain seq x y z
N MET A 1 42.90 -20.98 4.76
CA MET A 1 41.77 -20.97 5.71
C MET A 1 40.50 -21.23 4.91
N LYS A 2 39.51 -21.96 5.43
CA LYS A 2 38.23 -22.18 4.73
C LYS A 2 37.22 -21.11 5.17
N PRO A 3 36.46 -20.46 4.27
CA PRO A 3 35.36 -19.59 4.68
C PRO A 3 34.21 -20.45 5.21
N THR A 4 33.75 -20.17 6.43
CA THR A 4 32.60 -20.86 7.01
C THR A 4 31.32 -20.33 6.38
N PHE A 5 30.59 -21.19 5.65
CA PHE A 5 29.22 -20.89 5.27
C PHE A 5 28.36 -20.81 6.54
N ILE A 6 27.90 -19.61 6.90
CA ILE A 6 26.83 -19.44 7.87
C ILE A 6 25.53 -19.74 7.13
N THR A 7 25.02 -20.95 7.28
CA THR A 7 23.74 -21.35 6.69
C THR A 7 22.61 -20.58 7.35
N LEU A 8 22.05 -19.59 6.63
CA LEU A 8 20.96 -18.74 7.11
C LEU A 8 19.61 -19.51 7.08
N VAL A 9 19.49 -20.53 7.92
CA VAL A 9 18.30 -21.38 8.01
C VAL A 9 17.23 -20.70 8.86
N GLY A 10 15.99 -20.66 8.33
CA GLY A 10 14.82 -20.84 9.20
C GLY A 10 14.26 -19.61 9.91
N LEU A 11 14.24 -18.42 9.28
CA LEU A 11 13.24 -17.40 9.61
C LEU A 11 12.26 -17.16 8.45
N LEU A 12 11.56 -18.23 8.07
CA LEU A 12 10.29 -18.11 7.34
C LEU A 12 9.26 -17.49 8.29
N ALA A 13 9.26 -16.16 8.35
CA ALA A 13 8.21 -15.38 8.98
C ALA A 13 6.90 -15.72 8.27
N SER A 14 6.08 -16.56 8.92
CA SER A 14 4.79 -17.01 8.41
C SER A 14 3.75 -15.92 8.61
N SER A 15 3.92 -14.88 7.77
CA SER A 15 2.95 -13.84 7.40
C SER A 15 1.55 -14.43 7.29
N VAL A 16 0.58 -13.69 7.81
CA VAL A 16 -0.83 -14.06 7.74
C VAL A 16 -1.58 -12.87 7.20
N ALA A 17 -2.40 -13.10 6.18
CA ALA A 17 -3.46 -12.18 5.86
C ALA A 17 -4.45 -12.14 7.03
N ALA A 18 -4.86 -10.96 7.50
CA ALA A 18 -6.03 -10.86 8.36
C ALA A 18 -7.29 -11.33 7.61
N GLY A 19 -8.36 -11.58 8.37
CA GLY A 19 -9.70 -11.72 7.79
C GLY A 19 -10.12 -10.43 7.07
N PRO A 20 -11.13 -10.49 6.19
CA PRO A 20 -11.59 -9.31 5.46
C PRO A 20 -12.04 -8.22 6.43
N VAL A 21 -11.39 -7.05 6.40
CA VAL A 21 -11.85 -5.88 7.15
C VAL A 21 -13.20 -5.44 6.56
N PRO A 22 -14.30 -5.49 7.34
CA PRO A 22 -15.62 -5.17 6.82
C PRO A 22 -15.66 -3.78 6.20
N ALA A 23 -16.28 -3.70 5.03
CA ALA A 23 -16.77 -2.44 4.53
C ALA A 23 -17.97 -2.04 5.42
N GLU A 24 -17.73 -1.32 6.53
CA GLU A 24 -18.79 -0.80 7.41
C GLU A 24 -19.55 0.35 6.74
N PHE A 25 -20.32 -0.03 5.72
CA PHE A 25 -21.23 0.82 4.98
C PHE A 25 -22.59 0.12 4.92
N GLY A 26 -23.44 0.51 5.86
CA GLY A 26 -24.81 0.02 5.99
C GLY A 26 -25.54 0.93 6.96
N SER A 27 -26.59 1.60 6.49
CA SER A 27 -27.29 2.63 7.27
C SER A 27 -28.13 2.00 8.40
N GLY A 28 -27.48 1.71 9.53
CA GLY A 28 -28.10 1.28 10.79
C GLY A 28 -28.95 2.38 11.41
N LEU A 29 -30.07 2.71 10.77
CA LEU A 29 -31.01 3.77 11.17
C LEU A 29 -31.89 3.27 12.34
N SER A 30 -31.25 3.01 13.48
CA SER A 30 -31.94 2.69 14.73
C SER A 30 -32.70 3.93 15.23
N VAL A 31 -33.98 3.73 15.53
CA VAL A 31 -34.91 4.81 15.86
C VAL A 31 -34.48 5.52 17.15
N ARG A 32 -34.60 6.85 17.19
CA ARG A 32 -34.40 7.65 18.41
C ARG A 32 -35.37 7.21 19.52
N GLY A 33 -34.90 6.36 20.42
CA GLY A 33 -35.57 6.09 21.70
C GLY A 33 -35.54 7.34 22.58
N ASN A 34 -36.70 7.91 22.85
CA ASN A 34 -36.83 9.08 23.72
C ASN A 34 -36.80 8.65 25.21
N GLY A 35 -35.92 9.24 26.01
CA GLY A 35 -35.81 8.93 27.44
C GLY A 35 -34.89 9.93 28.15
N GLY A 36 -35.44 10.82 28.97
CA GLY A 36 -34.71 11.91 29.60
C GLY A 36 -34.88 11.98 31.12
N ASN A 37 -33.74 12.03 31.83
CA ASN A 37 -33.51 12.63 33.15
C ASN A 37 -32.02 12.48 33.51
N GLY A 38 -31.33 13.41 34.17
CA GLY A 38 -31.70 14.78 34.52
C GLY A 38 -30.84 15.34 35.68
N ASN A 39 -30.26 16.55 35.51
CA ASN A 39 -29.49 17.31 36.54
C ASN A 39 -28.19 16.64 37.07
N THR A 40 -27.22 17.32 37.72
CA THR A 40 -26.99 18.74 38.13
C THR A 40 -25.46 18.95 38.30
N GLY A 41 -24.91 20.17 38.19
CA GLY A 41 -23.60 20.45 38.86
C GLY A 41 -22.75 21.65 38.38
N LYS A 42 -22.47 22.58 39.30
CA LYS A 42 -21.54 23.75 39.26
C LYS A 42 -20.11 23.42 38.78
N GLN A 43 -19.33 24.25 38.08
CA GLN A 43 -19.03 25.72 38.11
C GLN A 43 -17.83 26.12 39.02
N SER A 44 -17.01 27.09 38.54
CA SER A 44 -15.81 27.73 39.15
C SER A 44 -14.47 26.97 39.00
N GLY A 45 -13.30 27.64 38.93
CA GLY A 45 -13.03 29.08 38.79
C GLY A 45 -11.55 29.49 38.99
N ALA A 46 -11.21 30.75 38.62
CA ALA A 46 -9.90 31.43 38.77
C ALA A 46 -8.69 30.86 37.96
N LYS A 47 -7.52 31.52 37.88
CA LYS A 47 -7.09 32.90 37.50
C LYS A 47 -5.59 33.05 37.89
N GLY A 48 -4.80 33.72 37.04
CA GLY A 48 -3.40 34.13 37.32
C GLY A 48 -2.34 33.16 36.74
N GLY A 49 -1.21 33.59 36.15
CA GLY A 49 -0.85 34.94 35.66
C GLY A 49 0.29 35.65 36.43
N ASN A 50 1.51 35.63 35.88
CA ASN A 50 2.53 36.68 36.08
C ASN A 50 3.53 36.73 34.90
N LYS A 51 4.41 37.75 34.87
CA LYS A 51 5.40 38.07 33.83
C LYS A 51 6.85 37.80 34.27
N GLY A 52 7.77 37.79 33.29
CA GLY A 52 9.24 37.91 33.48
C GLY A 52 10.02 36.76 32.84
N GLY A 53 10.99 36.95 31.94
CA GLY A 53 11.42 38.17 31.25
C GLY A 53 12.78 38.70 31.67
N ASN A 54 13.85 38.27 30.99
CA ASN A 54 15.06 39.09 30.83
C ASN A 54 15.91 38.67 29.60
N GLN A 55 16.77 39.58 29.14
CA GLN A 55 17.83 39.36 28.13
C GLN A 55 19.17 39.10 28.88
N ALA A 56 20.40 39.04 28.32
CA ALA A 56 20.95 39.24 26.98
C ALA A 56 22.35 38.55 26.86
N GLY A 57 22.95 38.57 25.66
CA GLY A 57 24.40 38.35 25.43
C GLY A 57 24.80 36.91 25.06
N GLY A 58 25.83 36.67 24.24
CA GLY A 58 26.71 37.60 23.51
C GLY A 58 27.33 36.92 22.27
N ALA A 59 27.93 37.69 21.36
CA ALA A 59 28.37 37.22 20.03
C ALA A 59 29.91 37.02 19.92
N ASN A 60 30.38 36.66 18.71
CA ASN A 60 31.80 36.62 18.25
C ASN A 60 32.66 35.47 18.83
N ASN A 61 33.72 34.94 18.20
CA ASN A 61 34.17 34.80 16.78
C ASN A 61 35.35 33.77 16.77
N SER A 62 36.07 33.37 15.71
CA SER A 62 36.05 33.59 14.24
C SER A 62 37.00 32.58 13.56
N THR A 63 36.78 32.22 12.28
CA THR A 63 37.77 31.67 11.31
C THR A 63 38.50 30.36 11.67
N ALA A 64 39.29 29.72 10.80
CA ALA A 64 39.16 29.36 9.37
C ALA A 64 40.38 28.49 8.99
N ASN A 65 40.26 27.57 8.02
CA ASN A 65 41.37 27.26 7.11
C ASN A 65 40.86 26.63 5.80
N ALA A 66 41.69 26.65 4.75
CA ALA A 66 41.38 26.16 3.41
C ALA A 66 42.51 25.30 2.84
N GLY A 67 42.17 24.47 1.85
CA GLY A 67 43.11 23.60 1.14
C GLY A 67 42.39 22.37 0.56
N GLY A 68 42.30 22.14 -0.75
CA GLY A 68 42.78 22.95 -1.88
C GLY A 68 43.63 22.13 -2.85
N ALA A 69 42.99 21.27 -3.66
CA ALA A 69 43.63 20.57 -4.77
C ALA A 69 42.63 20.42 -5.93
N THR A 70 43.05 20.78 -7.14
CA THR A 70 42.21 20.79 -8.34
C THR A 70 42.50 19.59 -9.24
N GLY A 71 41.46 18.91 -9.73
CA GLY A 71 41.56 17.89 -10.78
C GLY A 71 40.35 17.98 -11.70
N GLY A 72 40.50 18.62 -12.87
CA GLY A 72 39.40 18.82 -13.81
C GLY A 72 39.25 17.65 -14.79
N ALA A 73 38.02 17.17 -14.97
CA ALA A 73 37.65 16.26 -16.04
C ALA A 73 36.31 16.70 -16.64
N THR A 74 36.30 17.02 -17.94
CA THR A 74 35.09 17.44 -18.67
C THR A 74 34.25 16.23 -19.03
N GLY A 75 33.22 15.95 -18.23
CA GLY A 75 32.14 15.01 -18.55
C GLY A 75 30.84 15.76 -18.85
N GLY A 76 30.08 15.31 -19.85
CA GLY A 76 28.80 15.94 -20.20
C GLY A 76 27.78 15.84 -19.06
N ALA A 77 26.98 16.89 -18.88
CA ALA A 77 25.93 16.93 -17.88
C ALA A 77 24.78 15.98 -18.25
N ALA A 78 24.94 14.70 -17.91
CA ALA A 78 23.81 13.79 -17.79
C ALA A 78 22.82 14.41 -16.79
N LYS A 79 21.59 14.66 -17.23
CA LYS A 79 20.51 15.17 -16.37
C LYS A 79 20.31 14.14 -15.26
N ALA A 80 20.75 14.46 -14.04
CA ALA A 80 20.69 13.54 -12.92
C ALA A 80 19.23 13.11 -12.70
N GLY A 81 18.94 11.85 -12.99
CA GLY A 81 17.69 11.23 -12.58
C GLY A 81 17.63 11.29 -11.06
N ASN A 82 16.58 11.88 -10.51
CA ASN A 82 16.43 12.07 -9.07
C ASN A 82 15.95 10.78 -8.40
N THR A 83 16.68 9.70 -8.64
CA THR A 83 16.36 8.34 -8.19
C THR A 83 16.73 8.22 -6.72
N THR A 84 15.81 8.59 -5.83
CA THR A 84 15.92 8.28 -4.41
C THR A 84 16.04 6.77 -4.23
N ALA A 85 16.82 6.33 -3.24
CA ALA A 85 17.04 4.91 -3.01
C ALA A 85 15.71 4.18 -2.71
N LEU A 86 15.53 3.00 -3.31
CA LEU A 86 14.36 2.16 -3.06
C LEU A 86 14.42 1.60 -1.64
N VAL A 87 13.32 1.71 -0.91
CA VAL A 87 13.16 1.21 0.47
C VAL A 87 12.72 -0.25 0.47
N LEU A 88 12.02 -0.67 -0.58
CA LEU A 88 11.59 -2.04 -0.81
C LEU A 88 12.42 -2.70 -1.95
N PRO A 89 12.41 -4.04 -2.04
CA PRO A 89 12.73 -4.71 -3.31
C PRO A 89 11.91 -4.09 -4.46
N ASP A 90 12.55 -3.85 -5.59
CA ASP A 90 11.87 -3.29 -6.76
C ASP A 90 10.83 -4.30 -7.29
N GLY A 91 9.54 -3.95 -7.23
CA GLY A 91 8.43 -4.80 -7.64
C GLY A 91 8.14 -4.75 -9.14
N ARG A 92 8.88 -3.94 -9.90
CA ARG A 92 8.72 -3.80 -11.36
C ARG A 92 9.29 -5.01 -12.08
N ILE A 93 8.46 -5.69 -12.86
CA ILE A 93 8.76 -7.02 -13.38
C ILE A 93 9.49 -6.93 -14.73
N LYS A 94 10.64 -7.61 -14.84
CA LYS A 94 11.45 -7.65 -16.07
C LYS A 94 10.69 -8.22 -17.27
N GLN A 95 11.03 -7.77 -18.48
CA GLN A 95 10.41 -8.25 -19.73
C GLN A 95 10.50 -9.77 -19.92
N ASP A 96 11.59 -10.40 -19.49
CA ASP A 96 11.88 -11.83 -19.62
C ASP A 96 11.21 -12.72 -18.55
N ALA A 97 10.55 -12.14 -17.55
CA ALA A 97 9.95 -12.90 -16.45
C ALA A 97 8.82 -13.84 -16.91
N THR A 98 8.73 -14.99 -16.23
CA THR A 98 7.72 -16.05 -16.41
C THR A 98 6.91 -16.21 -15.11
N PRO A 99 5.66 -16.72 -15.13
CA PRO A 99 4.85 -16.89 -13.93
C PRO A 99 5.54 -17.71 -12.84
N GLU A 100 6.39 -18.67 -13.23
CA GLU A 100 7.16 -19.53 -12.35
C GLU A 100 8.19 -18.75 -11.52
N ASN A 101 8.60 -17.54 -11.96
CA ASN A 101 9.48 -16.69 -11.17
C ASN A 101 8.82 -16.14 -9.89
N PHE A 102 7.50 -16.23 -9.75
CA PHE A 102 6.79 -15.89 -8.51
C PHE A 102 6.75 -17.06 -7.51
N ASN A 103 7.12 -18.28 -7.93
CA ASN A 103 7.11 -19.48 -7.08
C ASN A 103 8.40 -19.63 -6.22
N VAL A 104 9.44 -18.82 -6.47
CA VAL A 104 10.79 -19.01 -5.90
C VAL A 104 11.19 -17.93 -4.88
N LEU A 105 12.14 -18.24 -4.00
CA LEU A 105 12.61 -17.34 -2.93
C LEU A 105 13.33 -16.09 -3.45
N GLU A 106 13.86 -16.17 -4.67
CA GLU A 106 14.52 -15.08 -5.40
C GLU A 106 13.52 -14.05 -5.98
N SER A 107 12.22 -14.33 -5.87
CA SER A 107 11.15 -13.40 -6.27
C SER A 107 11.23 -12.07 -5.49
N VAL A 108 10.84 -10.99 -6.18
CA VAL A 108 10.70 -9.65 -5.58
C VAL A 108 9.48 -9.57 -4.64
N PHE A 109 8.55 -10.52 -4.77
CA PHE A 109 7.45 -10.77 -3.84
C PHE A 109 7.71 -12.05 -3.03
N LYS A 110 7.11 -12.20 -1.85
CA LYS A 110 7.25 -13.40 -1.02
C LYS A 110 6.63 -14.62 -1.71
N SER A 111 7.42 -15.66 -1.98
CA SER A 111 6.90 -16.97 -2.39
C SER A 111 6.09 -17.62 -1.25
N ALA A 112 4.88 -18.11 -1.55
CA ALA A 112 3.94 -18.77 -0.63
C ALA A 112 3.50 -17.94 0.60
N VAL A 113 2.61 -16.95 0.39
CA VAL A 113 1.90 -16.24 1.48
C VAL A 113 0.37 -16.36 1.41
N VAL A 114 -0.31 -15.76 0.43
CA VAL A 114 -1.80 -15.78 0.36
C VAL A 114 -2.28 -16.14 -1.04
N LYS A 115 -3.02 -17.25 -1.14
CA LYS A 115 -3.64 -17.82 -2.35
C LYS A 115 -4.51 -19.02 -1.93
N GLY A 116 -5.34 -19.53 -2.84
CA GLY A 116 -6.10 -20.77 -2.63
C GLY A 116 -5.22 -21.99 -2.31
N ASP A 117 -5.82 -22.99 -1.66
CA ASP A 117 -5.13 -24.25 -1.34
C ASP A 117 -4.77 -25.05 -2.60
N GLY A 118 -3.68 -25.82 -2.53
CA GLY A 118 -3.10 -26.57 -3.65
C GLY A 118 -2.48 -25.70 -4.77
N LEU A 119 -2.79 -24.41 -4.86
CA LEU A 119 -2.26 -23.51 -5.89
C LEU A 119 -0.78 -23.15 -5.65
N VAL A 120 -0.08 -22.80 -6.72
CA VAL A 120 1.19 -22.04 -6.71
C VAL A 120 0.97 -20.64 -7.30
N PHE A 121 1.94 -19.72 -7.19
CA PHE A 121 1.74 -18.37 -7.71
C PHE A 121 1.66 -18.33 -9.24
N SER A 122 2.31 -19.24 -9.97
CA SER A 122 2.15 -19.38 -11.41
C SER A 122 0.72 -19.73 -11.86
N ASP A 123 -0.14 -20.23 -10.97
CA ASP A 123 -1.56 -20.51 -11.29
C ASP A 123 -2.42 -19.24 -11.26
N VAL A 124 -2.00 -18.23 -10.46
CA VAL A 124 -2.75 -16.97 -10.24
C VAL A 124 -2.07 -15.75 -10.86
N ILE A 125 -0.83 -15.86 -11.35
CA ILE A 125 -0.10 -14.79 -12.03
C ILE A 125 -0.05 -15.04 -13.54
N THR A 126 -0.50 -14.04 -14.33
CA THR A 126 -0.37 -14.05 -15.79
C THR A 126 0.17 -12.72 -16.32
N PHE A 127 0.72 -12.70 -17.54
CA PHE A 127 1.18 -11.48 -18.19
C PHE A 127 0.17 -11.03 -19.27
N PRO A 128 -0.70 -10.05 -18.98
CA PRO A 128 -1.69 -9.58 -19.94
C PRO A 128 -1.02 -8.79 -21.07
N GLN A 129 -1.65 -8.77 -22.25
CA GLN A 129 -1.21 -7.94 -23.37
C GLN A 129 -1.84 -6.55 -23.21
N VAL A 130 -1.11 -5.64 -22.57
CA VAL A 130 -1.50 -4.24 -22.33
C VAL A 130 -0.33 -3.31 -22.63
N GLU A 131 -0.62 -2.04 -22.90
CA GLU A 131 0.39 -0.98 -22.94
C GLU A 131 1.14 -0.90 -21.58
N PRO A 132 2.46 -0.60 -21.55
CA PRO A 132 3.19 -0.40 -20.32
C PRO A 132 2.59 0.73 -19.46
N SER A 133 2.56 0.52 -18.15
CA SER A 133 2.18 1.57 -17.18
C SER A 133 3.17 2.75 -17.21
N LEU A 134 2.80 3.88 -16.60
CA LEU A 134 3.65 5.07 -16.47
C LEU A 134 5.07 4.71 -16.01
N PHE A 135 5.17 3.93 -14.94
CA PHE A 135 6.44 3.55 -14.32
C PHE A 135 7.13 2.39 -15.04
N ASP A 136 6.40 1.47 -15.66
CA ASP A 136 7.01 0.37 -16.41
C ASP A 136 7.69 0.84 -17.70
N LYS A 137 7.12 1.87 -18.32
CA LYS A 137 7.66 2.52 -19.51
C LYS A 137 9.01 3.20 -19.25
N SER A 138 9.24 3.78 -18.07
CA SER A 138 10.51 4.44 -17.74
C SER A 138 11.62 3.46 -17.31
N THR A 139 11.29 2.25 -16.86
CA THR A 139 12.27 1.21 -16.47
C THR A 139 12.41 0.02 -17.44
N ASN A 140 11.66 -0.01 -18.55
CA ASN A 140 11.58 -1.17 -19.45
C ASN A 140 11.18 -2.46 -18.71
N THR A 141 10.09 -2.38 -17.95
CA THR A 141 9.46 -3.50 -17.25
C THR A 141 8.06 -3.76 -17.82
N LYS A 142 7.35 -4.75 -17.29
CA LYS A 142 6.00 -5.14 -17.75
C LYS A 142 5.02 -5.31 -16.60
N ALA A 143 3.76 -5.03 -16.90
CA ALA A 143 2.66 -5.32 -16.02
C ALA A 143 2.39 -6.84 -15.91
N PHE A 144 1.79 -7.25 -14.79
CA PHE A 144 1.31 -8.60 -14.52
C PHE A 144 -0.13 -8.53 -13.99
N ALA A 145 -0.87 -9.64 -14.05
CA ALA A 145 -2.21 -9.74 -13.50
C ALA A 145 -2.26 -10.73 -12.34
N ILE A 146 -2.88 -10.35 -11.24
CA ILE A 146 -3.35 -11.28 -10.20
C ILE A 146 -4.75 -11.76 -10.60
N ASN A 147 -4.95 -13.07 -10.57
CA ASN A 147 -6.16 -13.75 -11.03
C ASN A 147 -6.80 -14.49 -9.86
N ILE A 148 -8.13 -14.53 -9.81
CA ILE A 148 -8.89 -15.40 -8.92
C ILE A 148 -9.88 -16.25 -9.72
N ASP A 149 -10.09 -17.46 -9.23
CA ASP A 149 -10.96 -18.48 -9.79
C ASP A 149 -11.76 -19.20 -8.68
N ASP A 150 -12.47 -20.26 -9.05
CA ASP A 150 -13.22 -21.09 -8.10
C ASP A 150 -12.33 -21.72 -7.02
N LYS A 151 -11.06 -22.03 -7.31
CA LYS A 151 -10.08 -22.63 -6.38
C LYS A 151 -9.45 -21.63 -5.42
N SER A 152 -9.49 -20.33 -5.74
CA SER A 152 -8.82 -19.25 -5.01
C SER A 152 -9.46 -18.92 -3.64
N VAL A 153 -10.03 -19.91 -2.96
CA VAL A 153 -10.71 -19.82 -1.66
C VAL A 153 -9.73 -19.37 -0.59
N PHE A 154 -10.10 -18.34 0.19
CA PHE A 154 -9.24 -17.89 1.29
C PHE A 154 -9.25 -18.90 2.45
N ILE A 155 -8.07 -19.20 2.99
CA ILE A 155 -7.91 -19.95 4.24
C ILE A 155 -7.01 -19.13 5.18
N PRO A 156 -7.54 -18.59 6.30
CA PRO A 156 -6.69 -17.94 7.30
C PRO A 156 -5.84 -18.99 8.03
N LYS A 157 -4.62 -18.62 8.43
CA LYS A 157 -3.68 -19.54 9.11
C LYS A 157 -4.30 -20.11 10.39
N GLY A 158 -4.50 -21.42 10.43
CA GLY A 158 -5.08 -22.12 11.58
C GLY A 158 -6.60 -22.00 11.70
N GLY A 159 -7.30 -21.56 10.64
CA GLY A 159 -8.76 -21.58 10.54
C GLY A 159 -9.26 -22.27 9.27
N GLU A 160 -10.59 -22.38 9.17
CA GLU A 160 -11.27 -23.10 8.09
C GLU A 160 -11.41 -22.28 6.80
N ALA A 161 -11.61 -22.98 5.68
CA ALA A 161 -11.74 -22.37 4.35
C ALA A 161 -13.00 -21.50 4.21
N GLN A 162 -12.82 -20.23 3.82
CA GLN A 162 -13.87 -19.22 3.73
C GLN A 162 -14.43 -19.17 2.30
N SER A 163 -15.38 -20.07 2.01
CA SER A 163 -15.99 -20.25 0.68
C SER A 163 -16.73 -19.02 0.12
N ASN A 164 -17.03 -18.05 0.97
CA ASN A 164 -17.59 -16.74 0.64
C ASN A 164 -16.54 -15.68 0.24
N ILE A 165 -15.24 -16.03 0.23
CA ILE A 165 -14.12 -15.16 -0.20
C ILE A 165 -13.37 -15.81 -1.36
N ARG A 166 -12.79 -15.00 -2.24
CA ARG A 166 -11.62 -15.40 -3.06
C ARG A 166 -10.47 -14.44 -2.85
N ARG A 167 -9.24 -14.94 -2.73
CA ARG A 167 -8.06 -14.13 -2.39
C ARG A 167 -6.77 -14.70 -2.95
N ALA A 168 -5.96 -13.83 -3.55
CA ALA A 168 -4.54 -14.05 -3.82
C ALA A 168 -3.79 -12.73 -3.61
N ASP A 169 -2.66 -12.78 -2.89
CA ASP A 169 -1.87 -11.58 -2.52
C ASP A 169 -0.39 -11.79 -2.83
N LEU A 170 0.22 -10.76 -3.39
CA LEU A 170 1.67 -10.58 -3.47
C LEU A 170 2.11 -9.54 -2.44
N LEU A 171 3.03 -9.94 -1.56
CA LEU A 171 3.64 -9.08 -0.54
C LEU A 171 5.10 -8.85 -0.92
N PRO A 172 5.68 -7.63 -0.82
CA PRO A 172 7.10 -7.39 -1.10
C PRO A 172 8.01 -8.34 -0.29
N SER A 173 8.99 -8.96 -0.95
CA SER A 173 9.84 -10.03 -0.41
C SER A 173 10.50 -9.66 0.92
N ILE A 174 10.67 -10.65 1.82
CA ILE A 174 10.96 -10.55 3.28
C ILE A 174 11.99 -9.48 3.73
N ARG A 175 12.91 -9.09 2.84
CA ARG A 175 13.82 -7.93 3.02
C ARG A 175 13.07 -6.63 3.33
N SER A 176 11.83 -6.51 2.87
CA SER A 176 10.87 -5.43 3.15
C SER A 176 10.57 -5.17 4.63
N GLN A 177 10.63 -6.22 5.45
CA GLN A 177 10.22 -6.18 6.87
C GLN A 177 11.42 -6.02 7.81
N LEU A 178 12.65 -6.10 7.29
CA LEU A 178 13.85 -6.00 8.11
C LEU A 178 13.97 -4.58 8.67
N ASN A 179 13.98 -4.47 10.00
CA ASN A 179 14.03 -3.21 10.75
C ASN A 179 12.87 -2.23 10.45
N ASP A 180 11.70 -2.75 10.01
CA ASP A 180 10.48 -1.96 9.78
C ASP A 180 10.67 -0.74 8.83
N VAL A 181 11.65 -0.81 7.92
CA VAL A 181 12.08 0.34 7.09
C VAL A 181 11.00 0.90 6.17
N ALA A 182 10.04 0.06 5.74
CA ALA A 182 8.94 0.43 4.85
C ALA A 182 7.74 1.07 5.56
N VAL A 183 7.76 1.15 6.90
CA VAL A 183 6.67 1.64 7.76
C VAL A 183 7.19 2.61 8.85
N THR A 184 8.23 3.36 8.51
CA THR A 184 8.92 4.33 9.38
C THR A 184 9.36 5.56 8.58
N GLY A 185 9.50 6.72 9.22
CA GLY A 185 9.87 7.97 8.55
C GLY A 185 8.80 8.44 7.56
N VAL A 186 9.21 8.91 6.38
CA VAL A 186 8.28 9.25 5.28
C VAL A 186 8.56 8.34 4.08
N ARG A 187 7.53 7.68 3.57
CA ARG A 187 7.60 6.69 2.49
C ARG A 187 6.57 6.99 1.42
N THR A 188 6.95 6.84 0.16
CA THR A 188 6.00 6.94 -0.94
C THR A 188 5.97 5.61 -1.69
N MET A 189 4.80 4.97 -1.65
CA MET A 189 4.53 3.71 -2.34
C MET A 189 3.88 4.01 -3.70
N HIS A 190 4.54 3.56 -4.76
CA HIS A 190 4.13 3.72 -6.16
C HIS A 190 3.56 2.42 -6.69
N PHE A 191 2.47 2.52 -7.44
CA PHE A 191 1.93 1.41 -8.23
C PHE A 191 1.01 1.95 -9.32
N SER A 192 0.81 1.15 -10.36
CA SER A 192 -0.19 1.38 -11.40
C SER A 192 -1.16 0.20 -11.40
N ILE A 193 -2.47 0.46 -11.51
CA ILE A 193 -3.50 -0.58 -11.50
C ILE A 193 -4.51 -0.41 -12.66
N GLN A 194 -4.95 -1.50 -13.29
CA GLN A 194 -5.90 -1.53 -14.40
C GLN A 194 -6.85 -2.74 -14.29
N ARG A 195 -8.12 -2.60 -14.73
CA ARG A 195 -9.08 -3.72 -14.85
C ARG A 195 -8.77 -4.61 -16.07
N ASP A 196 -8.84 -5.93 -15.91
CA ASP A 196 -8.73 -6.89 -17.03
C ASP A 196 -10.10 -7.07 -17.72
N ALA A 197 -10.28 -6.44 -18.89
CA ALA A 197 -11.50 -6.55 -19.70
C ALA A 197 -11.82 -7.99 -20.18
N THR A 198 -10.86 -8.93 -20.11
CA THR A 198 -11.07 -10.36 -20.45
C THR A 198 -11.43 -11.22 -19.24
N LYS A 199 -11.37 -10.64 -18.04
CA LYS A 199 -11.64 -11.24 -16.72
C LYS A 199 -12.23 -10.17 -15.76
N PRO A 200 -13.36 -9.52 -16.12
CA PRO A 200 -13.86 -8.34 -15.42
C PRO A 200 -14.32 -8.65 -13.99
N LEU A 201 -14.16 -7.67 -13.08
CA LEU A 201 -14.63 -7.78 -11.70
C LEU A 201 -16.16 -7.71 -11.62
N ASN A 202 -16.76 -8.50 -10.74
CA ASN A 202 -18.20 -8.41 -10.44
C ASN A 202 -18.47 -7.27 -9.45
N VAL A 203 -18.80 -6.08 -9.98
CA VAL A 203 -19.00 -4.83 -9.23
C VAL A 203 -20.02 -4.87 -8.07
N THR A 204 -20.85 -5.91 -7.93
CA THR A 204 -21.70 -6.08 -6.73
C THR A 204 -20.91 -6.47 -5.48
N HIS A 205 -19.65 -6.90 -5.64
CA HIS A 205 -18.75 -7.28 -4.56
C HIS A 205 -17.79 -6.13 -4.26
N ASP A 206 -17.41 -5.97 -3.00
CA ASP A 206 -16.25 -5.17 -2.61
C ASP A 206 -14.98 -5.96 -2.91
N TYR A 207 -13.97 -5.27 -3.44
CA TYR A 207 -12.65 -5.82 -3.66
C TYR A 207 -11.62 -4.99 -2.91
N GLN A 208 -10.83 -5.65 -2.07
CA GLN A 208 -9.55 -5.09 -1.59
C GLN A 208 -8.48 -5.48 -2.61
N VAL A 209 -7.73 -4.47 -3.10
CA VAL A 209 -6.69 -4.65 -4.13
C VAL A 209 -5.31 -4.21 -3.65
N MET A 210 -5.24 -3.35 -2.65
CA MET A 210 -3.99 -3.04 -1.96
C MET A 210 -4.31 -2.58 -0.54
N ASN A 211 -3.49 -2.98 0.44
CA ASN A 211 -3.57 -2.45 1.80
C ASN A 211 -2.19 -2.41 2.45
N LEU A 212 -2.06 -1.60 3.51
CA LEU A 212 -1.05 -1.79 4.54
C LEU A 212 -1.74 -2.45 5.73
N GLU A 213 -1.35 -3.69 6.03
CA GLU A 213 -1.81 -4.54 7.12
C GLU A 213 -0.93 -4.32 8.36
N SER A 214 -1.52 -4.36 9.56
CA SER A 214 -0.79 -4.17 10.81
C SER A 214 0.09 -5.37 11.18
N LYS A 215 1.14 -5.15 11.98
CA LYS A 215 2.09 -6.21 12.39
C LYS A 215 1.48 -7.28 13.31
N ASP A 216 0.29 -7.00 13.86
CA ASP A 216 -0.54 -7.91 14.64
C ASP A 216 -1.77 -8.44 13.85
N PHE A 217 -1.91 -8.06 12.56
CA PHE A 217 -2.92 -8.55 11.63
C PHE A 217 -4.36 -8.32 12.13
N SER A 218 -4.60 -7.11 12.67
CA SER A 218 -5.86 -6.73 13.33
C SER A 218 -6.49 -5.44 12.81
N PHE A 219 -5.86 -4.78 11.83
CA PHE A 219 -6.38 -3.61 11.11
C PHE A 219 -5.51 -3.24 9.92
N HIS A 220 -6.10 -2.49 8.99
CA HIS A 220 -5.34 -1.85 7.92
C HIS A 220 -5.10 -0.37 8.27
N GLN A 221 -3.87 0.13 8.10
CA GLN A 221 -3.58 1.57 8.20
C GLN A 221 -4.14 2.34 7.01
N PHE A 222 -4.26 1.68 5.85
CA PHE A 222 -5.05 2.14 4.72
C PHE A 222 -5.47 0.97 3.82
N ASP A 223 -6.55 1.20 3.07
CA ASP A 223 -7.17 0.28 2.12
C ASP A 223 -7.25 0.96 0.73
N VAL A 224 -7.10 0.18 -0.33
CA VAL A 224 -7.46 0.57 -1.71
C VAL A 224 -8.51 -0.43 -2.21
N ARG A 225 -9.70 0.07 -2.55
CA ARG A 225 -10.89 -0.74 -2.83
C ARG A 225 -11.63 -0.32 -4.10
N THR A 226 -12.35 -1.26 -4.70
CA THR A 226 -13.22 -1.06 -5.89
C THR A 226 -14.47 -1.93 -5.76
N GLY A 227 -15.55 -1.60 -6.47
CA GLY A 227 -16.81 -2.36 -6.39
C GLY A 227 -17.64 -2.05 -5.13
N ALA A 228 -18.74 -2.79 -4.95
CA ALA A 228 -19.82 -2.51 -4.00
C ALA A 228 -20.25 -1.03 -4.06
N GLU A 229 -20.21 -0.29 -2.95
CA GLU A 229 -20.54 1.15 -2.92
C GLU A 229 -19.60 2.04 -3.77
N ASN A 230 -18.41 1.55 -4.14
CA ASN A 230 -17.52 2.25 -5.08
C ASN A 230 -17.88 1.93 -6.55
N GLY A 231 -18.54 0.80 -6.82
CA GLY A 231 -18.99 0.39 -8.15
C GLY A 231 -17.88 0.37 -9.22
N ASN A 232 -17.86 1.42 -10.05
CA ASN A 232 -16.87 1.61 -11.12
C ASN A 232 -15.72 2.55 -10.76
N ASP A 233 -15.66 3.05 -9.52
CA ASP A 233 -14.55 3.84 -9.01
C ASP A 233 -13.59 2.96 -8.20
N ILE A 234 -12.31 3.37 -8.18
CA ILE A 234 -11.33 2.94 -7.20
C ILE A 234 -11.21 4.03 -6.13
N ALA A 235 -11.05 3.62 -4.88
CA ALA A 235 -11.05 4.49 -3.71
C ALA A 235 -9.95 4.12 -2.72
N ILE A 236 -9.29 5.14 -2.16
CA ILE A 236 -8.32 5.00 -1.07
C ILE A 236 -9.02 5.38 0.23
N PHE A 237 -8.96 4.49 1.22
CA PHE A 237 -9.50 4.67 2.56
C PHE A 237 -8.39 4.69 3.60
N GLY A 238 -8.52 5.52 4.63
CA GLY A 238 -7.61 5.56 5.78
C GLY A 238 -7.80 4.40 6.76
N ASN A 239 -7.24 4.57 7.96
CA ASN A 239 -7.11 3.55 8.99
C ASN A 239 -8.45 2.92 9.39
N SER A 240 -8.49 1.59 9.40
CA SER A 240 -9.74 0.85 9.58
C SER A 240 -10.26 0.79 11.02
N LYS A 241 -9.49 1.25 12.01
CA LYS A 241 -9.93 1.43 13.41
C LYS A 241 -10.50 2.82 13.71
N ALA A 242 -10.68 3.68 12.70
CA ALA A 242 -11.28 5.01 12.86
C ALA A 242 -12.71 4.94 13.45
N THR A 243 -12.96 5.67 14.54
CA THR A 243 -14.08 5.49 15.50
C THR A 243 -15.50 5.63 14.94
N ALA A 244 -15.68 6.04 13.68
CA ALA A 244 -16.99 6.17 13.03
C ALA A 244 -17.11 5.34 11.75
N LYS A 245 -16.05 5.32 10.93
CA LYS A 245 -15.76 4.43 9.79
C LYS A 245 -14.42 4.86 9.15
N PRO A 246 -13.79 4.05 8.27
CA PRO A 246 -12.61 4.48 7.53
C PRO A 246 -12.91 5.70 6.65
N GLN A 247 -12.08 6.74 6.70
CA GLN A 247 -12.24 7.92 5.85
C GLN A 247 -11.88 7.57 4.41
N LYS A 248 -12.78 7.81 3.44
CA LYS A 248 -12.42 7.86 2.02
C LYS A 248 -11.56 9.11 1.78
N ILE A 249 -10.27 8.90 1.50
CA ILE A 249 -9.26 9.96 1.30
C ILE A 249 -9.28 10.46 -0.15
N PHE A 250 -9.35 9.54 -1.11
CA PHE A 250 -9.41 9.85 -2.54
C PHE A 250 -10.27 8.82 -3.28
N SER A 251 -10.81 9.19 -4.44
CA SER A 251 -11.52 8.28 -5.36
C SER A 251 -11.43 8.81 -6.79
N THR A 252 -11.35 7.90 -7.75
CA THR A 252 -11.35 8.21 -9.20
C THR A 252 -12.11 7.12 -9.95
N PRO A 253 -12.76 7.42 -11.10
CA PRO A 253 -13.25 6.39 -12.00
C PRO A 253 -12.15 5.39 -12.35
N PHE A 254 -12.49 4.10 -12.35
CA PHE A 254 -11.57 3.00 -12.59
C PHE A 254 -12.01 2.21 -13.83
N GLY A 255 -11.59 2.71 -14.98
CA GLY A 255 -11.97 2.18 -16.28
C GLY A 255 -11.22 0.92 -16.71
N GLU A 256 -11.52 0.48 -17.92
CA GLU A 256 -10.77 -0.55 -18.64
C GLU A 256 -9.80 0.09 -19.64
N GLY A 257 -8.74 -0.63 -20.01
CA GLY A 257 -7.80 -0.21 -21.07
C GLY A 257 -6.87 0.95 -20.74
N LYS A 258 -6.86 1.45 -19.49
CA LYS A 258 -5.86 2.39 -18.97
C LYS A 258 -5.49 2.03 -17.54
N PHE A 259 -4.23 2.31 -17.18
CA PHE A 259 -3.77 2.30 -15.80
C PHE A 259 -4.22 3.56 -15.06
N GLU A 260 -4.71 3.40 -13.83
CA GLU A 260 -4.69 4.46 -12.83
C GLU A 260 -3.36 4.33 -12.08
N ASN A 261 -2.52 5.35 -12.17
CA ASN A 261 -1.22 5.41 -11.51
C ASN A 261 -1.38 6.14 -10.17
N PHE A 262 -0.75 5.60 -9.13
CA PHE A 262 -0.81 6.16 -7.78
C PHE A 262 0.59 6.30 -7.18
N ALA A 263 0.79 7.39 -6.46
CA ALA A 263 1.78 7.45 -5.39
C ALA A 263 1.08 7.80 -4.09
N ILE A 264 1.18 6.91 -3.10
CA ILE A 264 0.64 7.11 -1.76
C ILE A 264 1.82 7.46 -0.86
N LYS A 265 1.92 8.74 -0.50
CA LYS A 265 2.91 9.26 0.44
C LYS A 265 2.37 9.16 1.86
N MET A 266 3.13 8.53 2.73
CA MET A 266 2.80 8.23 4.12
C MET A 266 3.86 8.83 5.03
N ASP A 267 3.45 9.66 5.97
CA ASP A 267 4.31 10.14 7.05
C ASP A 267 3.94 9.41 8.35
N PHE A 268 4.79 8.44 8.72
CA PHE A 268 4.66 7.63 9.93
C PHE A 268 5.08 8.41 11.20
N THR A 269 5.58 9.65 11.05
CA THR A 269 5.98 10.54 12.14
C THR A 269 4.87 11.57 12.43
N ALA A 270 4.29 12.15 11.38
CA ALA A 270 3.21 13.14 11.47
C ALA A 270 1.79 12.53 11.45
N ASN A 271 1.67 11.21 11.22
CA ASN A 271 0.41 10.50 11.00
C ASN A 271 -0.43 11.16 9.90
N THR A 272 0.13 11.20 8.68
CA THR A 272 -0.58 11.70 7.49
C THR A 272 -0.43 10.80 6.27
N MET A 273 -1.42 10.87 5.39
CA MET A 273 -1.38 10.34 4.04
C MET A 273 -1.61 11.45 3.02
N GLN A 274 -0.91 11.40 1.90
CA GLN A 274 -1.09 12.28 0.75
C GLN A 274 -1.13 11.45 -0.54
N VAL A 275 -2.12 11.71 -1.40
CA VAL A 275 -2.30 10.97 -2.65
C VAL A 275 -1.87 11.81 -3.85
N PHE A 276 -1.09 11.19 -4.72
CA PHE A 276 -0.82 11.65 -6.08
C PHE A 276 -1.43 10.63 -7.06
N HIS A 277 -2.03 11.11 -8.15
CA HIS A 277 -2.73 10.29 -9.14
C HIS A 277 -2.52 10.79 -10.58
N SER A 278 -2.60 9.87 -11.54
CA SER A 278 -2.76 10.15 -12.97
C SER A 278 -3.36 8.94 -13.70
N THR A 279 -3.86 9.15 -14.92
CA THR A 279 -4.47 8.09 -15.75
C THR A 279 -3.65 7.87 -17.02
N GLY A 280 -3.45 6.61 -17.41
CA GLY A 280 -2.69 6.20 -18.59
C GLY A 280 -1.19 6.46 -18.42
N THR A 281 -0.65 7.39 -19.22
CA THR A 281 0.78 7.76 -19.20
C THR A 281 1.00 9.24 -18.87
N ASP A 282 -0.03 9.92 -18.34
CA ASP A 282 0.11 11.28 -17.79
C ASP A 282 1.03 11.26 -16.55
N PRO A 283 1.88 12.29 -16.33
CA PRO A 283 2.65 12.43 -15.09
C PRO A 283 1.72 12.57 -13.88
N LEU A 284 2.16 12.03 -12.73
CA LEU A 284 1.42 12.14 -11.47
C LEU A 284 1.20 13.60 -11.05
N LYS A 285 0.01 13.88 -10.51
CA LYS A 285 -0.37 15.18 -9.93
C LYS A 285 -0.78 14.97 -8.48
N GLN A 286 -0.47 15.93 -7.60
CA GLN A 286 -1.02 15.97 -6.25
C GLN A 286 -2.54 16.11 -6.35
N VAL A 287 -3.29 15.17 -5.75
CA VAL A 287 -4.77 15.18 -5.74
C VAL A 287 -5.36 15.34 -4.34
N THR A 288 -4.54 15.22 -3.29
CA THR A 288 -4.89 15.66 -1.93
C THR A 288 -3.77 16.50 -1.31
N GLU A 289 -4.12 17.34 -0.33
CA GLU A 289 -3.18 17.74 0.70
C GLU A 289 -2.87 16.56 1.65
N PRO A 290 -1.87 16.66 2.53
CA PRO A 290 -1.68 15.69 3.61
C PRO A 290 -2.90 15.64 4.55
N VAL A 291 -3.60 14.51 4.56
CA VAL A 291 -4.75 14.23 5.42
C VAL A 291 -4.27 13.49 6.67
N GLN A 292 -4.77 13.86 7.84
CA GLN A 292 -4.50 13.14 9.10
C GLN A 292 -5.02 11.69 9.02
N ASN A 293 -4.14 10.73 9.27
CA ASN A 293 -4.46 9.30 9.30
C ASN A 293 -3.50 8.59 10.25
N ASP A 294 -4.02 7.78 11.17
CA ASP A 294 -3.17 7.00 12.09
C ASP A 294 -2.40 5.93 11.32
N MET A 295 -1.07 6.06 11.27
CA MET A 295 -0.16 5.15 10.58
C MET A 295 0.54 4.17 11.55
N ALA A 296 0.14 4.14 12.83
CA ALA A 296 0.71 3.21 13.81
C ALA A 296 0.42 1.74 13.48
N GLY A 297 1.18 0.82 14.11
CA GLY A 297 0.97 -0.63 14.00
C GLY A 297 2.00 -1.39 13.16
N LEU A 298 2.86 -0.69 12.40
CA LEU A 298 3.89 -1.30 11.52
C LEU A 298 3.24 -2.31 10.54
N GLY A 299 3.98 -3.30 10.02
CA GLY A 299 3.39 -4.47 9.36
C GLY A 299 3.85 -4.70 7.92
N GLU A 300 2.90 -4.95 7.00
CA GLU A 300 3.21 -5.35 5.62
C GLU A 300 2.23 -4.87 4.56
N TYR A 301 2.75 -4.59 3.36
CA TYR A 301 1.97 -4.18 2.20
C TYR A 301 1.50 -5.40 1.43
N HIS A 302 0.21 -5.46 1.12
CA HIS A 302 -0.40 -6.46 0.25
C HIS A 302 -0.77 -5.79 -1.08
N PHE A 303 -0.43 -6.42 -2.20
CA PHE A 303 -1.00 -6.16 -3.52
C PHE A 303 -1.82 -7.40 -3.88
N SER A 304 -3.13 -7.27 -3.98
CA SER A 304 -4.04 -8.40 -3.91
C SER A 304 -5.13 -8.36 -4.98
N LEU A 305 -5.81 -9.50 -5.12
CA LEU A 305 -7.17 -9.54 -5.61
C LEU A 305 -8.01 -10.30 -4.59
N GLN A 306 -8.58 -9.57 -3.63
CA GLN A 306 -9.45 -10.11 -2.62
C GLN A 306 -10.90 -9.72 -2.90
N LYS A 307 -11.70 -10.69 -3.33
CA LYS A 307 -13.15 -10.55 -3.51
C LYS A 307 -13.85 -10.87 -2.20
N ASN A 308 -14.46 -9.86 -1.59
CA ASN A 308 -15.08 -9.96 -0.27
C ASN A 308 -16.51 -10.53 -0.32
N PRO A 309 -17.05 -11.02 0.80
CA PRO A 309 -18.38 -11.64 0.85
C PRO A 309 -19.52 -10.66 0.60
N VAL A 310 -20.55 -11.11 -0.12
CA VAL A 310 -21.88 -10.48 -0.11
C VAL A 310 -22.75 -11.29 0.87
N GLY A 311 -22.66 -10.94 2.15
CA GLY A 311 -23.28 -11.69 3.24
C GLY A 311 -22.55 -13.02 3.54
N THR A 312 -23.31 -14.04 3.93
CA THR A 312 -22.78 -15.36 4.34
C THR A 312 -22.81 -16.43 3.25
N ALA A 313 -23.35 -16.12 2.07
CA ALA A 313 -23.41 -17.05 0.95
C ALA A 313 -22.00 -17.36 0.40
N ALA A 314 -21.76 -18.62 0.01
CA ALA A 314 -20.57 -18.96 -0.77
C ALA A 314 -20.55 -18.20 -2.09
N GLN A 315 -19.35 -17.89 -2.59
CA GLN A 315 -19.19 -17.27 -3.91
C GLN A 315 -19.76 -18.19 -5.00
N PRO A 316 -20.34 -17.65 -6.08
CA PRO A 316 -20.79 -18.44 -7.22
C PRO A 316 -19.63 -19.19 -7.88
N THR A 317 -19.92 -20.24 -8.63
CA THR A 317 -18.94 -20.95 -9.48
C THR A 317 -18.74 -20.25 -10.82
N GLY A 318 -17.67 -20.62 -11.53
CA GLY A 318 -17.27 -19.99 -12.79
C GLY A 318 -16.55 -18.65 -12.62
N ILE A 319 -15.97 -18.38 -11.45
CA ILE A 319 -15.17 -17.17 -11.20
C ILE A 319 -13.97 -17.18 -12.14
N LYS A 320 -13.75 -16.05 -12.81
CA LYS A 320 -12.62 -15.82 -13.71
C LYS A 320 -12.36 -14.32 -13.76
N GLU A 321 -11.79 -13.80 -12.68
CA GLU A 321 -11.66 -12.36 -12.43
C GLU A 321 -10.17 -12.01 -12.26
N ALA A 322 -9.73 -10.86 -12.78
CA ALA A 322 -8.34 -10.43 -12.63
C ALA A 322 -8.17 -8.92 -12.52
N ILE A 323 -7.05 -8.54 -11.91
CA ILE A 323 -6.62 -7.16 -11.72
C ILE A 323 -5.16 -7.04 -12.18
N ILE A 324 -4.86 -6.01 -12.95
CA ILE A 324 -3.56 -5.81 -13.59
C ILE A 324 -2.77 -4.80 -12.76
N PHE A 325 -1.57 -5.17 -12.34
CA PHE A 325 -0.60 -4.31 -11.68
C PHE A 325 0.59 -4.03 -12.58
N GLY A 326 1.08 -2.80 -12.53
CA GLY A 326 2.37 -2.39 -13.09
C GLY A 326 3.10 -1.49 -12.09
N GLY A 327 4.37 -1.22 -12.34
CA GLY A 327 5.03 -0.07 -11.70
C GLY A 327 5.22 -0.10 -10.18
N ILE A 328 5.18 -1.27 -9.52
CA ILE A 328 5.25 -1.36 -8.05
C ILE A 328 6.66 -1.06 -7.52
N PHE A 329 6.85 0.03 -6.76
CA PHE A 329 8.08 0.30 -6.01
C PHE A 329 7.83 1.25 -4.82
N MET A 330 8.79 1.37 -3.91
CA MET A 330 8.75 2.37 -2.82
C MET A 330 10.05 3.15 -2.73
N GLU A 331 9.93 4.46 -2.60
CA GLU A 331 11.04 5.38 -2.34
C GLU A 331 11.01 5.95 -0.91
N ASP A 332 12.18 6.29 -0.38
CA ASP A 332 12.26 7.19 0.77
C ASP A 332 11.82 8.59 0.32
N SER A 333 10.93 9.25 1.06
CA SER A 333 10.44 10.60 0.76
C SER A 333 10.58 11.54 1.95
N THR A 334 11.51 11.21 2.88
CA THR A 334 11.83 12.01 4.08
C THR A 334 12.50 13.34 3.73
N ASN A 335 13.09 13.46 2.53
CA ASN A 335 13.53 14.73 1.94
C ASN A 335 12.38 15.55 1.30
N GLY A 336 11.13 15.09 1.43
CA GLY A 336 9.92 15.69 0.89
C GLY A 336 9.59 15.33 -0.57
N GLN A 337 10.56 14.80 -1.33
CA GLN A 337 10.44 14.54 -2.77
C GLN A 337 9.56 13.33 -3.08
N VAL A 338 8.97 13.33 -4.28
CA VAL A 338 8.18 12.22 -4.85
C VAL A 338 8.52 12.08 -6.33
N THR A 339 8.72 10.85 -6.79
CA THR A 339 8.87 10.54 -8.23
C THR A 339 7.53 10.67 -8.94
N LEU A 340 7.41 11.55 -9.94
CA LEU A 340 6.15 11.79 -10.66
C LEU A 340 6.09 11.20 -12.09
N GLN A 341 7.23 10.71 -12.59
CA GLN A 341 7.46 10.01 -13.87
C GLN A 341 8.91 9.48 -13.94
#